data_AF-A0A6P6XVF1-F1
#
_entry.id   AF-A0A6P6XVF1-F1
#
_cell.length_a   1.000
_cell.length_b   1.000
_cell.length_c   1.000
_cell.angle_alpha   90.00
_cell.angle_beta   90.00
_cell.angle_gamma   90.00
#
_symmetry.space_group_name_H-M   'P 1'
#
loop_
_entity.id
_entity.type
_entity.pdbx_description
1 polymer ?
#
loop_
_entity_poly.entity_id
_entity_poly.type
_entity_poly.pdbx_seq_one_letter_code
_entity_poly.pdbx_strand_id
1 'polypeptide(L)'
;MLITRIITLYPRGQSKNLLTKIGQQIRNDSTFAKEAEKFMARHAKRGSPQSPYMLGLTYKIQLTSMLSLTHRITGVGLGLIIYGFGIAELLYSNKNYAQLLESYADVIPCKSIFKVMCGTALAYHTFNGIRHLCWDMGYGYSIPRLYLTGYVVLGITALCMVALLAKQQ
;
A
#
# COMPACT_ATOMS: atom_id res chain seq x y z
N MET A 1 31.69 -24.23 12.24
CA MET A 1 32.32 -25.05 13.31
C MET A 1 32.53 -24.31 14.63
N LEU A 2 32.56 -22.95 14.66
CA LEU A 2 32.73 -22.16 15.89
C LEU A 2 31.46 -22.07 16.77
N ILE A 3 30.27 -22.00 16.18
CA ILE A 3 29.00 -21.83 16.91
C ILE A 3 28.66 -23.07 17.76
N THR A 4 28.99 -24.27 17.27
CA THR A 4 28.68 -25.53 17.96
C THR A 4 29.49 -25.72 19.25
N ARG A 5 30.72 -25.18 19.32
CA ARG A 5 31.58 -25.26 20.51
C ARG A 5 31.15 -24.34 21.64
N ILE A 6 30.50 -23.22 21.34
CA ILE A 6 30.03 -22.25 22.34
C ILE A 6 28.84 -22.80 23.15
N ILE A 7 27.99 -23.62 22.51
CA ILE A 7 26.78 -24.19 23.14
C ILE A 7 27.14 -25.28 24.17
N THR A 8 28.25 -26.01 23.97
CA THR A 8 28.70 -27.07 24.88
C THR A 8 29.46 -26.59 26.11
N LEU A 9 30.02 -25.38 26.09
CA LEU A 9 30.86 -24.86 27.19
C LEU A 9 30.07 -24.04 28.23
N TYR A 10 28.78 -23.79 28.00
CA TYR A 10 27.97 -22.93 28.86
C TYR A 10 26.74 -23.67 29.38
N PRO A 11 26.42 -23.60 30.68
CA PRO A 11 25.24 -24.25 31.23
C PRO A 11 23.97 -23.76 30.51
N ARG A 12 23.08 -24.69 30.14
CA ARG A 12 21.90 -24.48 29.26
C ARG A 12 21.00 -23.29 29.65
N GLY A 13 20.99 -22.85 30.91
CA GLY A 13 20.24 -21.68 31.38
C GLY A 13 20.93 -20.34 31.15
N GLN A 14 22.26 -20.28 31.19
CA GLN A 14 23.04 -19.05 31.05
C GLN A 14 23.23 -18.66 29.58
N SER A 15 23.33 -19.67 28.69
CA SER A 15 23.40 -19.50 27.23
C SER A 15 22.13 -18.83 26.67
N LYS A 16 20.94 -19.23 27.13
CA LYS A 16 19.67 -18.63 26.68
C LYS A 16 19.56 -17.14 27.02
N ASN A 17 20.00 -16.73 28.20
CA ASN A 17 20.01 -15.32 28.61
C ASN A 17 21.03 -14.49 27.80
N LEU A 18 22.19 -15.06 27.47
CA LEU A 18 23.20 -14.42 26.64
C LEU A 18 22.74 -14.27 25.18
N LEU A 19 22.18 -15.32 24.58
CA LEU A 19 21.65 -15.27 23.22
C LEU A 19 20.45 -14.33 23.11
N THR A 20 19.61 -14.26 24.14
CA THR A 20 18.49 -13.31 24.19
C THR A 20 19.00 -11.87 24.31
N LYS A 21 20.00 -11.61 25.17
CA LYS A 21 20.65 -10.30 25.29
C LYS A 21 21.38 -9.88 24.03
N ILE A 22 22.12 -10.78 23.38
CA ILE A 22 22.79 -10.52 22.09
C ILE A 22 21.74 -10.26 21.00
N GLY A 23 20.68 -11.06 20.94
CA GLY A 23 19.57 -10.84 20.00
C GLY A 23 18.79 -9.56 20.28
N GLN A 24 18.66 -9.15 21.55
CA GLN A 24 18.10 -7.84 21.93
C GLN A 24 19.04 -6.71 21.58
N GLN A 25 20.35 -6.86 21.78
CA GLN A 25 21.34 -5.86 21.44
C GLN A 25 21.49 -5.69 19.93
N ILE A 26 21.48 -6.76 19.13
CA ILE A 26 21.42 -6.70 17.66
C ILE A 26 20.11 -6.07 17.18
N ARG A 27 18.98 -6.33 17.85
CA ARG A 27 17.69 -5.68 17.55
C ARG A 27 17.62 -4.22 18.01
N ASN A 28 18.30 -3.86 19.11
CA ASN A 28 18.34 -2.51 19.68
C ASN A 28 19.49 -1.66 19.11
N ASP A 29 20.46 -2.29 18.46
CA ASP A 29 21.49 -1.63 17.68
C ASP A 29 20.82 -1.11 16.41
N SER A 30 20.14 0.00 16.60
CA SER A 30 19.93 1.11 15.69
C SER A 30 21.23 1.62 15.04
N THR A 31 22.32 0.83 15.02
CA THR A 31 23.58 1.13 14.33
C THR A 31 23.31 1.50 12.88
N PHE A 32 22.47 0.74 12.17
CA PHE A 32 22.07 1.11 10.81
C PHE A 32 21.35 2.46 10.74
N ALA A 33 20.36 2.71 11.61
CA ALA A 33 19.61 3.96 11.61
C ALA A 33 20.50 5.16 11.97
N LYS A 34 21.36 5.01 12.97
CA LYS A 34 22.34 6.01 13.39
C LYS A 34 23.38 6.30 12.31
N GLU A 35 23.87 5.26 11.62
CA GLU A 35 24.80 5.44 10.51
C GLU A 35 24.12 6.05 9.27
N ALA A 36 22.87 5.69 8.98
CA ALA A 36 22.07 6.32 7.94
C ALA A 36 21.83 7.81 8.24
N GLU A 37 21.49 8.16 9.48
CA GLU A 37 21.33 9.55 9.91
C GLU A 37 22.63 10.35 9.75
N LYS A 38 23.76 9.81 10.21
CA LYS A 38 25.09 10.43 10.00
C LYS A 38 25.40 10.60 8.52
N PHE A 39 25.08 9.61 7.68
CA PHE A 39 25.26 9.70 6.23
C PHE A 39 24.42 10.83 5.62
N MET A 40 23.13 10.88 5.94
CA MET A 40 22.23 11.93 5.46
C MET A 40 22.69 13.32 5.92
N ALA A 41 23.12 13.46 7.18
CA ALA A 41 23.65 14.72 7.71
C ALA A 41 24.93 15.17 6.98
N ARG A 42 25.83 14.24 6.63
CA ARG A 42 27.03 14.54 5.83
C ARG A 42 26.67 15.03 4.43
N HIS A 43 25.70 14.39 3.76
CA HIS A 43 25.26 14.79 2.42
C HIS A 43 24.50 16.12 2.43
N ALA A 44 23.65 16.35 3.43
CA ALA A 44 22.95 17.62 3.63
C ALA A 44 23.95 18.76 3.87
N LYS A 45 24.96 18.56 4.73
CA LYS A 45 26.03 19.55 4.97
C LYS A 45 26.84 19.87 3.72
N ARG A 46 27.05 18.89 2.83
CA ARG A 46 27.81 19.07 1.57
C ARG A 46 26.95 19.67 0.44
N GLY A 47 25.63 19.76 0.61
CA GLY A 47 24.72 20.21 -0.46
C GLY A 47 24.71 19.28 -1.67
N SER A 48 24.95 17.98 -1.49
CA SER A 48 24.96 17.02 -2.61
C SER A 48 23.55 16.90 -3.22
N PRO A 49 23.38 17.14 -4.53
CA PRO A 49 22.09 16.97 -5.16
C PRO A 49 21.69 15.50 -5.18
N GLN A 50 20.40 15.23 -4.95
CA GLN A 50 19.85 13.89 -5.09
C GLN A 50 19.76 13.53 -6.58
N SER A 51 20.24 12.35 -6.97
CA SER A 51 20.12 11.88 -8.34
C SER A 51 18.64 11.74 -8.74
N PRO A 52 18.24 12.03 -9.99
CA PRO A 52 16.85 11.91 -10.43
C PRO A 52 16.29 10.49 -10.26
N TYR A 53 15.13 10.32 -9.62
CA TYR A 53 14.63 8.99 -9.25
C TYR A 53 13.10 8.75 -9.31
N MET A 54 12.25 9.78 -9.14
CA MET A 54 10.80 9.57 -8.90
C MET A 54 9.99 9.25 -10.16
N LEU A 55 9.95 10.17 -11.12
CA LEU A 55 9.16 10.06 -12.36
C LEU A 55 9.84 10.98 -13.40
N GLY A 56 10.04 10.51 -14.64
CA GLY A 56 10.63 11.32 -15.72
C GLY A 56 11.62 10.57 -16.60
N LEU A 57 12.59 11.31 -17.17
CA LEU A 57 13.55 10.87 -18.18
C LEU A 57 14.39 9.64 -17.80
N THR A 58 14.58 9.37 -16.51
CA THR A 58 15.52 8.34 -16.01
C THR A 58 14.83 7.05 -15.59
N TYR A 59 13.55 7.08 -15.22
CA TYR A 59 12.84 5.90 -14.69
C TYR A 59 11.90 5.32 -15.74
N LYS A 60 12.11 4.04 -16.10
CA LYS A 60 11.23 3.33 -17.03
C LYS A 60 9.93 2.96 -16.30
N ILE A 61 8.80 3.49 -16.76
CA ILE A 61 7.48 3.10 -16.25
C ILE A 61 7.24 1.61 -16.58
N GLN A 62 7.01 0.80 -15.54
CA GLN A 62 6.60 -0.59 -15.69
C GLN A 62 5.14 -0.76 -15.29
N LEU A 63 4.49 -1.80 -15.82
CA LEU A 63 3.13 -2.17 -15.43
C LEU A 63 3.01 -2.31 -13.90
N THR A 64 4.02 -2.88 -13.26
CA THR A 64 4.05 -3.21 -11.84
C THR A 64 4.09 -1.97 -10.95
N SER A 65 4.89 -0.96 -11.31
CA SER A 65 4.95 0.32 -10.60
C SER A 65 3.64 1.10 -10.76
N MET A 66 3.03 1.07 -11.94
CA MET A 66 1.73 1.71 -12.18
C MET A 66 0.59 1.03 -11.41
N LEU A 67 0.55 -0.31 -11.35
CA LEU A 67 -0.46 -1.02 -10.56
C LEU A 67 -0.33 -0.70 -9.06
N SER A 68 0.90 -0.60 -8.54
CA SER A 68 1.10 -0.22 -7.14
C SER A 68 0.66 1.22 -6.85
N LEU A 69 1.01 2.17 -7.72
CA LEU A 69 0.61 3.58 -7.56
C LEU A 69 -0.92 3.74 -7.60
N THR A 70 -1.57 3.13 -8.59
CA THR A 70 -3.03 3.17 -8.73
C THR A 70 -3.74 2.46 -7.57
N HIS A 71 -3.14 1.42 -6.98
CA HIS A 71 -3.70 0.77 -5.78
C HIS A 71 -3.70 1.71 -4.57
N ARG A 72 -2.64 2.50 -4.40
CA ARG A 72 -2.58 3.55 -3.37
C ARG A 72 -3.60 4.66 -3.63
N ILE A 73 -3.66 5.16 -4.87
CA ILE A 73 -4.60 6.24 -5.24
C ILE A 73 -6.04 5.81 -5.03
N THR A 74 -6.42 4.60 -5.48
CA THR A 74 -7.77 4.07 -5.27
C THR A 74 -8.07 3.83 -3.80
N GLY A 75 -7.11 3.34 -3.01
CA GLY A 75 -7.28 3.15 -1.57
C GLY A 75 -7.50 4.46 -0.82
N VAL A 76 -6.68 5.48 -1.10
CA VAL A 76 -6.84 6.83 -0.52
C VAL A 76 -8.16 7.45 -0.97
N GLY A 77 -8.49 7.38 -2.25
CA GLY A 77 -9.74 7.94 -2.78
C GLY A 77 -10.98 7.31 -2.15
N LEU A 78 -11.06 5.98 -2.10
CA LEU A 78 -12.16 5.26 -1.46
C LEU A 78 -12.22 5.53 0.05
N GLY A 79 -11.07 5.59 0.72
CA GLY A 79 -10.98 5.95 2.14
C GLY A 79 -11.54 7.34 2.40
N LEU A 80 -11.12 8.35 1.63
CA LEU A 80 -11.63 9.72 1.74
C LEU A 80 -13.14 9.80 1.53
N ILE A 81 -13.68 9.02 0.60
CA ILE A 81 -15.13 8.94 0.36
C ILE A 81 -15.83 8.37 1.60
N ILE A 82 -15.40 7.21 2.11
CA ILE A 82 -16.04 6.54 3.25
C ILE A 82 -15.94 7.41 4.52
N TYR A 83 -14.74 7.90 4.85
CA TYR A 83 -14.54 8.76 6.01
C TYR A 83 -15.25 10.10 5.86
N GLY A 84 -15.25 10.68 4.66
CA GLY A 84 -15.94 11.94 4.37
C GLY A 84 -17.44 11.84 4.62
N PHE A 85 -18.09 10.78 4.10
CA PHE A 85 -19.51 10.52 4.35
C PHE A 85 -19.79 10.24 5.83
N GLY A 86 -18.95 9.45 6.51
CA GLY A 86 -19.12 9.15 7.93
C GLY A 86 -18.98 10.38 8.84
N ILE A 87 -17.99 11.25 8.56
CA ILE A 87 -17.82 12.51 9.30
C ILE A 87 -18.99 13.46 9.02
N ALA A 88 -19.44 13.55 7.76
CA ALA A 88 -20.57 14.41 7.42
C ALA A 88 -21.86 13.97 8.14
N GLU A 89 -22.12 12.67 8.25
CA GLU A 89 -23.26 12.16 9.01
C GLU A 89 -23.20 12.58 10.49
N LEU A 90 -22.02 12.48 11.12
CA LEU A 90 -21.83 12.92 12.51
C LEU A 90 -22.04 14.44 12.68
N LEU A 91 -21.60 15.26 11.73
CA LEU A 91 -21.75 16.71 11.78
C LEU A 91 -23.17 17.18 11.46
N TYR A 92 -23.91 16.45 10.62
CA TYR A 92 -25.26 16.78 10.17
C TYR A 92 -26.34 15.86 10.78
N SER A 93 -26.22 15.57 12.09
CA SER A 93 -27.12 14.73 12.90
C SER A 93 -28.63 15.08 12.80
N ASN A 94 -28.95 16.28 12.32
CA ASN A 94 -30.33 16.76 12.15
C ASN A 94 -31.02 16.28 10.86
N LYS A 95 -30.29 15.66 9.91
CA LYS A 95 -30.84 15.11 8.67
C LYS A 95 -30.80 13.60 8.70
N ASN A 96 -31.84 12.95 8.20
CA ASN A 96 -31.79 11.50 7.94
C ASN A 96 -30.80 11.24 6.78
N TYR A 97 -30.12 10.10 6.78
CA TYR A 97 -29.14 9.70 5.76
C TYR A 97 -29.66 9.86 4.33
N ALA A 98 -30.94 9.57 4.08
CA ALA A 98 -31.58 9.79 2.79
C ALA A 98 -31.60 11.26 2.34
N GLN A 99 -31.89 12.19 3.26
CA GLN A 99 -31.89 13.63 2.98
C GLN A 99 -30.47 14.17 2.78
N LEU A 100 -29.50 13.57 3.45
CA LEU A 100 -28.09 13.90 3.26
C LEU A 100 -27.63 13.44 1.86
N LEU A 101 -27.99 12.22 1.44
CA LEU A 101 -27.73 11.71 0.09
C LEU A 101 -28.38 12.57 -1.01
N GLU A 102 -29.63 13.00 -0.81
CA GLU A 102 -30.30 13.93 -1.74
C GLU A 102 -29.53 15.25 -1.85
N SER A 103 -29.04 15.79 -0.74
CA SER A 103 -28.26 17.04 -0.78
C SER A 103 -26.92 16.90 -1.52
N TYR A 104 -26.31 15.72 -1.53
CA TYR A 104 -25.14 15.44 -2.36
C TYR A 104 -25.49 15.23 -3.83
N ALA A 105 -26.72 14.81 -4.10
CA ALA A 105 -27.20 14.59 -5.45
C ALA A 105 -27.19 15.89 -6.27
N ASP A 106 -27.37 17.05 -5.63
CA ASP A 106 -27.33 18.36 -6.29
C ASP A 106 -25.90 18.89 -6.48
N VAL A 107 -24.94 18.40 -5.68
CA VAL A 107 -23.54 18.87 -5.66
C VAL A 107 -22.64 18.06 -6.57
N ILE A 108 -22.95 16.79 -6.84
CA ILE A 108 -22.12 15.91 -7.69
C ILE A 108 -22.55 16.08 -9.16
N PRO A 109 -21.80 16.83 -9.99
CA PRO A 109 -22.06 16.85 -11.43
C PRO A 109 -21.84 15.43 -11.98
N CYS A 110 -22.79 14.97 -12.80
CA CYS A 110 -22.75 13.65 -13.45
C CYS A 110 -22.66 12.45 -12.47
N LYS A 111 -23.69 12.26 -11.64
CA LYS A 111 -23.89 11.09 -10.74
C LYS A 111 -23.51 9.74 -11.35
N SER A 112 -23.83 9.57 -12.63
CA SER A 112 -23.50 8.40 -13.43
C SER A 112 -21.99 8.12 -13.47
N ILE A 113 -21.20 9.14 -13.78
CA ILE A 113 -19.73 9.04 -13.88
C ILE A 113 -19.15 8.74 -12.50
N PHE A 114 -19.60 9.45 -11.47
CA PHE A 114 -19.15 9.23 -10.10
C PHE A 114 -19.38 7.78 -9.63
N LYS A 115 -20.58 7.22 -9.90
CA LYS A 115 -20.92 5.82 -9.58
C LYS A 115 -19.99 4.83 -10.28
N VAL A 116 -19.71 5.03 -11.58
CA VAL A 116 -18.80 4.16 -12.35
C VAL A 116 -17.37 4.29 -11.85
N MET A 117 -16.89 5.50 -11.57
CA MET A 117 -15.56 5.73 -11.03
C MET A 117 -15.37 5.05 -9.68
N CYS A 118 -16.30 5.23 -8.75
CA CYS A 118 -16.23 4.60 -7.43
C CYS A 118 -16.31 3.07 -7.53
N GLY A 119 -17.25 2.55 -8.32
CA GLY A 119 -17.40 1.11 -8.49
C GLY A 119 -16.19 0.45 -9.17
N THR A 120 -15.61 1.11 -10.17
CA THR A 120 -14.41 0.62 -10.86
C THR A 120 -13.17 0.72 -9.96
N ALA A 121 -13.02 1.81 -9.20
CA ALA A 121 -11.95 1.97 -8.23
C ALA A 121 -12.03 0.90 -7.12
N LEU A 122 -13.24 0.61 -6.63
CA LEU A 122 -13.47 -0.44 -5.65
C LEU A 122 -13.10 -1.82 -6.19
N ALA A 123 -13.60 -2.18 -7.38
CA ALA A 123 -13.26 -3.45 -8.03
C ALA A 123 -11.74 -3.60 -8.18
N TYR A 124 -11.08 -2.59 -8.76
CA TYR A 124 -9.63 -2.59 -8.92
C TYR A 124 -8.90 -2.76 -7.58
N HIS A 125 -9.26 -1.96 -6.58
CA HIS A 125 -8.59 -1.95 -5.28
C HIS A 125 -8.74 -3.31 -4.59
N THR A 126 -9.93 -3.92 -4.63
CA THR A 126 -10.20 -5.23 -4.04
C THR A 126 -9.41 -6.34 -4.74
N PHE A 127 -9.49 -6.45 -6.08
CA PHE A 127 -8.80 -7.52 -6.79
C PHE A 127 -7.28 -7.37 -6.76
N ASN A 128 -6.76 -6.14 -6.88
CA ASN A 128 -5.33 -5.91 -6.69
C ASN A 128 -4.90 -6.14 -5.23
N GLY A 129 -5.77 -5.84 -4.25
CA GLY A 129 -5.55 -6.14 -2.83
C GLY A 129 -5.43 -7.65 -2.58
N ILE A 130 -6.30 -8.47 -3.17
CA ILE A 130 -6.17 -9.95 -3.10
C ILE A 130 -4.82 -10.39 -3.67
N ARG A 131 -4.40 -9.83 -4.81
CA ARG A 131 -3.07 -10.10 -5.39
C ARG A 131 -1.93 -9.73 -4.43
N HIS A 132 -2.03 -8.61 -3.71
CA HIS A 132 -1.07 -8.23 -2.67
C HIS A 132 -1.08 -9.21 -1.48
N LEU A 133 -2.24 -9.65 -1.02
CA LEU A 133 -2.32 -10.68 0.03
C LEU A 133 -1.72 -12.01 -0.41
N CYS A 134 -1.92 -12.41 -1.67
CA CYS A 134 -1.26 -13.59 -2.23
C CYS A 134 0.26 -13.44 -2.21
N TRP A 135 0.77 -12.23 -2.50
CA TRP A 135 2.18 -11.92 -2.32
C TRP A 135 2.57 -12.11 -0.86
N ASP A 136 1.91 -11.46 0.10
CA ASP A 136 2.27 -11.59 1.52
C ASP A 136 2.32 -13.06 2.01
N MET A 137 1.55 -13.96 1.40
CA MET A 137 1.55 -15.41 1.66
C MET A 137 2.66 -16.21 0.94
N GLY A 138 3.51 -15.58 0.13
CA GLY A 138 4.60 -16.25 -0.59
C GLY A 138 4.32 -16.60 -2.06
N TYR A 139 3.14 -16.27 -2.60
CA TYR A 139 2.72 -16.72 -3.94
C TYR A 139 2.91 -15.66 -5.02
N GLY A 140 3.16 -16.06 -6.27
CA GLY A 140 2.99 -15.18 -7.45
C GLY A 140 4.09 -14.12 -7.69
N TYR A 141 5.26 -14.25 -7.07
CA TYR A 141 6.37 -13.27 -7.15
C TYR A 141 7.26 -13.36 -8.41
N SER A 142 7.24 -14.48 -9.12
CA SER A 142 8.03 -14.62 -10.34
C SER A 142 7.59 -13.60 -11.39
N ILE A 143 8.54 -12.98 -12.12
CA ILE A 143 8.25 -11.94 -13.11
C ILE A 143 7.11 -12.32 -14.09
N PRO A 144 7.06 -13.53 -14.68
CA PRO A 144 5.96 -13.88 -15.58
C PRO A 144 4.59 -13.88 -14.90
N ARG A 145 4.49 -14.47 -13.69
CA ARG A 145 3.24 -14.48 -12.90
C ARG A 145 2.84 -13.08 -12.43
N LEU A 146 3.82 -12.25 -12.12
CA LEU A 146 3.60 -10.88 -11.66
C LEU A 146 2.93 -10.04 -12.77
N TYR A 147 3.34 -10.20 -14.03
CA TYR A 147 2.67 -9.58 -15.18
C TYR A 147 1.32 -10.22 -15.49
N LEU A 148 1.23 -11.56 -15.50
CA LEU A 148 -0.03 -12.28 -15.74
C LEU A 148 -1.12 -11.86 -14.76
N THR A 149 -0.83 -11.91 -13.46
CA THR A 149 -1.77 -11.49 -12.41
C THR A 149 -2.14 -10.01 -12.51
N GLY A 150 -1.21 -9.16 -12.97
CA GLY A 150 -1.49 -7.75 -13.25
C GLY A 150 -2.52 -7.57 -14.37
N TYR A 151 -2.35 -8.27 -15.50
CA TYR A 151 -3.32 -8.24 -16.60
C TYR A 151 -4.68 -8.85 -16.21
N VAL A 152 -4.70 -9.91 -15.40
CA VAL A 152 -5.94 -10.49 -14.89
C VAL A 152 -6.73 -9.47 -14.05
N VAL A 153 -6.06 -8.76 -13.14
CA VAL A 153 -6.70 -7.70 -12.34
C VAL A 153 -7.28 -6.60 -13.24
N LEU A 154 -6.52 -6.15 -14.24
CA LEU A 154 -7.00 -5.14 -15.19
C LEU A 154 -8.19 -5.65 -16.01
N GLY A 155 -8.17 -6.89 -16.48
CA GLY A 155 -9.26 -7.51 -17.23
C GLY A 155 -10.55 -7.59 -16.40
N ILE A 156 -10.47 -8.08 -15.17
CA ILE A 156 -11.64 -8.13 -14.26
C ILE A 156 -12.16 -6.73 -13.96
N THR A 157 -11.26 -5.76 -13.72
CA THR A 157 -11.63 -4.36 -13.48
C THR A 157 -12.37 -3.76 -14.68
N ALA A 158 -11.89 -4.01 -15.90
CA ALA A 158 -12.52 -3.53 -17.13
C ALA A 158 -13.92 -4.16 -17.33
N LEU A 159 -14.07 -5.45 -17.04
CA LEU A 159 -15.38 -6.12 -17.08
C LEU A 159 -16.36 -5.50 -16.07
N CYS A 160 -15.91 -5.23 -14.85
CA CYS A 160 -16.72 -4.54 -13.85
C CYS A 160 -17.12 -3.12 -14.32
N MET A 161 -16.20 -2.38 -14.92
CA MET A 161 -16.47 -1.06 -15.47
C MET A 161 -17.55 -1.10 -16.57
N VAL A 162 -17.43 -2.04 -17.53
CA VAL A 162 -18.41 -2.22 -18.60
C VAL A 162 -19.78 -2.62 -18.04
N ALA A 163 -19.81 -3.53 -17.06
CA ALA A 163 -21.05 -3.94 -16.41
C ALA A 163 -21.73 -2.78 -15.67
N LEU A 164 -20.95 -1.89 -15.04
CA LEU A 164 -21.48 -0.70 -14.39
C LEU A 164 -22.04 0.30 -15.38
N LEU A 165 -21.37 0.50 -16.53
CA LEU A 165 -21.85 1.38 -17.60
C LEU A 165 -23.13 0.84 -18.25
N ALA A 166 -23.23 -0.47 -18.49
CA ALA A 166 -24.40 -1.10 -19.07
C ALA A 166 -25.66 -0.94 -18.20
N LYS A 167 -25.50 -0.84 -16.87
CA LYS A 167 -26.59 -0.61 -15.91
C LYS A 167 -27.03 0.86 -15.77
N GLN A 168 -26.50 1.77 -16.59
CA GLN A 168 -26.87 3.21 -16.55
C GLN A 168 -27.90 3.62 -17.60
N GLN A 169 -28.27 2.70 -18.50
CA GLN A 169 -29.42 2.83 -19.40
C GLN A 169 -30.70 2.44 -18.67
#